data_AF-A0A516KEF4-F1
#
_entry.id   AF-A0A516KEF4-F1
#
_cell.length_a   1.000
_cell.length_b   1.000
_cell.length_c   1.000
_cell.angle_alpha   90.00
_cell.angle_beta   90.00
_cell.angle_gamma   90.00
#
_symmetry.space_group_name_H-M   'P 1'
#
loop_
_entity.id
_entity.type
_entity.pdbx_description
1 polymer ?
#
loop_
_entity_poly.entity_id
_entity_poly.type
_entity_poly.pdbx_seq_one_letter_code
_entity_poly.pdbx_strand_id
1 'polypeptide(L)'
;MLLANNEQMKLVSFAGCSLEEIRPFRKKKFYCPICQEEVILKAGGYVTAHFAHKHQSICTNQGEGSYHETGKWTLYQWFLNQHIKAEVEVFIPVAKQRADILLQIGNKQIAIEYQCASISEQEVRRRTLGFLKNSITPIWILGGNRMKRLAAQKLHIEKIFLHQWSSKHSPTLYYFCPIQKQFATYHITTAYSSDFLQFISLKDVTFTKLLTPHPAPYTEINWLKNVQAFRKKPPPTHIGNDERQWRQWLYQHHLYPPLLPSICFLPVRYQFRMKCPGWMWQSMIVFQLMQRTGISFRLKDCHQLLASKIVPLSSTPLIRSMSDPIQEYLDRLVELGILLKYNSTYICKFPISLPTTIDEAISQDRSCWNKLKVSSKW
;
A
#
# COMPACT_ATOMS: atom_id res chain seq x y z
N MET A 1 18.52 2.37 18.37
CA MET A 1 17.75 1.48 19.26
C MET A 1 17.51 2.14 20.60
N LEU A 2 16.36 1.93 21.24
CA LEU A 2 16.02 2.54 22.53
C LEU A 2 16.48 1.72 23.75
N LEU A 3 16.77 0.42 23.57
CA LEU A 3 17.21 -0.48 24.63
C LEU A 3 18.63 -1.00 24.38
N ALA A 4 19.43 -1.13 25.43
CA ALA A 4 20.73 -1.79 25.41
C ALA A 4 21.01 -2.49 26.74
N ASN A 5 21.91 -3.48 26.76
CA ASN A 5 22.42 -4.06 27.99
C ASN A 5 23.51 -3.17 28.58
N ASN A 6 23.46 -2.92 29.89
CA ASN A 6 24.56 -2.28 30.60
C ASN A 6 25.67 -3.28 30.94
N GLU A 7 26.71 -2.83 31.66
CA GLU A 7 27.84 -3.68 32.09
C GLU A 7 27.43 -4.86 32.99
N GLN A 8 26.27 -4.79 33.66
CA GLN A 8 25.69 -5.91 34.44
C GLN A 8 24.72 -6.79 33.63
N MET A 9 24.72 -6.69 32.30
CA MET A 9 23.80 -7.42 31.41
C MET A 9 22.31 -7.15 31.69
N LYS A 10 21.99 -6.03 32.33
CA LYS A 10 20.61 -5.58 32.54
C LYS A 10 20.20 -4.66 31.40
N LEU A 11 18.99 -4.90 30.87
CA LEU A 11 18.40 -4.07 29.83
C LEU A 11 18.05 -2.69 30.39
N VAL A 12 18.49 -1.63 29.73
CA VAL A 12 18.29 -0.23 30.13
C VAL A 12 17.83 0.64 28.95
N SER A 13 17.11 1.72 29.26
CA SER A 13 16.74 2.78 28.34
C SER A 13 17.01 4.15 28.96
N PHE A 14 17.39 5.11 28.13
CA PHE A 14 17.47 6.53 28.50
C PHE A 14 16.47 7.39 27.71
N ALA A 15 15.56 6.75 26.98
CA ALA A 15 14.57 7.45 26.19
C ALA A 15 13.65 8.28 27.12
N GLY A 16 13.53 9.58 26.82
CA GLY A 16 12.77 10.53 27.65
C GLY A 16 13.57 11.18 28.79
N CYS A 17 14.79 10.74 29.08
CA CYS A 17 15.66 11.40 30.06
C CYS A 17 16.22 12.74 29.54
N SER A 18 16.43 13.67 30.46
CA SER A 18 17.12 14.94 30.23
C SER A 18 18.63 14.75 30.03
N LEU A 19 19.30 15.76 29.47
CA LEU A 19 20.76 15.71 29.28
C LEU A 19 21.54 15.63 30.61
N GLU A 20 21.01 16.22 31.68
CA GLU A 20 21.62 16.15 33.01
C GLU A 20 21.53 14.75 33.61
N GLU A 21 20.39 14.07 33.44
CA GLU A 21 20.23 12.66 33.87
C GLU A 21 21.11 11.71 33.06
N ILE A 22 21.40 12.02 31.79
CA ILE A 22 22.21 11.19 30.90
C ILE A 22 23.71 11.42 31.09
N ARG A 23 24.14 12.62 31.52
CA ARG A 23 25.56 13.00 31.68
C ARG A 23 26.42 11.93 32.38
N PRO A 24 25.99 11.33 33.51
CA PRO A 24 26.77 10.31 34.21
C PRO A 24 27.02 9.04 33.38
N PHE A 25 26.15 8.74 32.42
CA PHE A 25 26.17 7.50 31.65
C PHE A 25 26.92 7.62 30.31
N ARG A 26 27.30 8.83 29.87
CA ARG A 26 27.97 9.04 28.58
C ARG A 26 29.30 8.32 28.43
N LYS A 27 30.00 8.03 29.54
CA LYS A 27 31.28 7.32 29.56
C LYS A 27 31.14 5.82 29.85
N LYS A 28 29.91 5.33 30.07
CA LYS A 28 29.65 3.92 30.38
C LYS A 28 29.55 3.10 29.10
N LYS A 29 29.89 1.82 29.19
CA LYS A 29 29.75 0.86 28.10
C LYS A 29 28.34 0.28 28.09
N PHE A 30 27.83 0.09 26.88
CA PHE A 30 26.55 -0.55 26.62
C PHE A 30 26.71 -1.54 25.49
N TYR A 31 25.87 -2.58 25.49
CA TYR A 31 25.96 -3.69 24.55
C TYR A 31 24.62 -3.92 23.88
N CYS A 32 24.65 -4.23 22.59
CA CYS A 32 23.47 -4.61 21.85
C CYS A 32 22.91 -5.94 22.39
N PRO A 33 21.61 -6.04 22.74
CA PRO A 33 21.03 -7.29 23.24
C PRO A 33 20.95 -8.41 22.19
N ILE A 34 21.27 -8.12 20.92
CA ILE A 34 21.17 -9.08 19.81
C ILE A 34 22.56 -9.61 19.43
N CYS A 35 23.47 -8.73 19.03
CA CYS A 35 24.82 -9.12 18.59
C CYS A 35 25.87 -9.05 19.70
N GLN A 36 25.51 -8.51 20.88
CA GLN A 36 26.41 -8.29 22.01
C GLN A 36 27.57 -7.33 21.75
N GLU A 37 27.64 -6.71 20.57
CA GLU A 37 28.63 -5.68 20.25
C GLU A 37 28.38 -4.39 21.06
N GLU A 38 29.45 -3.66 21.32
CA GLU A 38 29.38 -2.38 22.04
C GLU A 38 28.63 -1.31 21.22
N VAL A 39 27.71 -0.61 21.88
CA VAL A 39 26.90 0.47 21.32
C VAL A 39 27.16 1.79 22.03
N ILE A 40 27.04 2.89 21.30
CA ILE A 40 27.26 4.25 21.79
C ILE A 40 25.92 4.88 22.17
N LEU A 41 25.82 5.40 23.39
CA LEU A 41 24.70 6.23 23.83
C LEU A 41 24.76 7.60 23.13
N LYS A 42 23.79 7.87 22.27
CA LYS A 42 23.59 9.14 21.57
C LYS A 42 22.46 9.91 22.24
N ALA A 43 22.71 11.16 22.62
CA ALA A 43 21.71 12.05 23.20
C ALA A 43 22.03 13.52 22.84
N GLY A 44 21.00 14.27 22.44
CA GLY A 44 21.10 15.69 22.09
C GLY A 44 19.79 16.42 22.37
N GLY A 45 19.80 17.76 22.34
CA GLY A 45 18.65 18.58 22.76
C GLY A 45 17.34 18.35 21.98
N TYR A 46 17.44 17.86 20.73
CA TYR A 46 16.30 17.63 19.84
C TYR A 46 16.11 16.17 19.42
N VAL A 47 16.86 15.24 20.02
CA VAL A 47 16.88 13.83 19.62
C VAL A 47 16.69 12.96 20.85
N THR A 48 15.72 12.03 20.79
CA THR A 48 15.52 11.04 21.84
C THR A 48 16.82 10.25 22.06
N ALA A 49 17.21 10.10 23.33
CA ALA A 49 18.39 9.32 23.66
C ALA A 49 18.23 7.87 23.18
N HIS A 50 19.22 7.39 22.44
CA HIS A 50 19.20 6.06 21.83
C HIS A 50 20.62 5.52 21.74
N PHE A 51 20.74 4.21 21.55
CA PHE A 51 21.99 3.53 21.31
C PHE A 51 22.20 3.30 19.81
N ALA A 52 23.45 3.46 19.37
CA ALA A 52 23.87 3.25 17.99
C ALA A 52 25.11 2.35 17.94
N HIS A 53 25.16 1.42 16.99
CA HIS A 53 26.36 0.61 16.74
C HIS A 53 27.50 1.51 16.25
N LYS A 54 28.74 1.10 16.54
CA LYS A 54 29.95 1.67 15.92
C LYS A 54 29.93 1.37 14.41
N HIS A 55 30.64 2.18 13.62
CA HIS A 55 30.77 1.96 12.18
C HIS A 55 31.25 0.52 11.89
N GLN A 56 30.73 -0.10 10.81
CA GLN A 56 31.10 -1.45 10.31
C GLN A 56 30.60 -2.68 11.12
N SER A 57 29.68 -2.55 12.06
CA SER A 57 29.08 -3.75 12.67
C SER A 57 28.21 -4.54 11.65
N ILE A 58 28.05 -5.85 11.84
CA ILE A 58 27.29 -6.74 10.93
C ILE A 58 25.84 -6.95 11.44
N CYS A 59 25.45 -6.23 12.49
CA CYS A 59 24.15 -6.38 13.12
C CYS A 59 23.00 -6.06 12.16
N THR A 60 22.02 -6.96 12.03
CA THR A 60 20.84 -6.79 11.16
C THR A 60 19.92 -5.64 11.56
N ASN A 61 20.16 -5.04 12.73
CA ASN A 61 19.44 -3.87 13.24
C ASN A 61 20.12 -2.54 12.90
N GLN A 62 21.09 -2.56 11.98
CA GLN A 62 21.68 -1.36 11.44
C GLN A 62 20.83 -0.76 10.34
N GLY A 63 20.72 0.57 10.33
CA GLY A 63 20.14 1.33 9.22
C GLY A 63 19.13 2.39 9.63
N GLU A 64 18.64 2.33 10.88
CA GLU A 64 17.63 3.25 11.36
C GLU A 64 18.23 4.32 12.28
N GLY A 65 18.13 5.58 11.84
CA GLY A 65 18.76 6.74 12.49
C GLY A 65 17.87 7.43 13.54
N SER A 66 18.29 8.62 13.97
CA SER A 66 17.58 9.42 14.98
C SER A 66 16.10 9.66 14.66
N TYR A 67 15.74 9.80 13.38
CA TYR A 67 14.35 9.97 12.94
C TYR A 67 13.48 8.75 13.29
N HIS A 68 14.02 7.55 13.12
CA HIS A 68 13.34 6.32 13.50
C HIS A 68 13.14 6.25 15.02
N GLU A 69 14.21 6.42 15.78
CA GLU A 69 14.16 6.30 17.24
C GLU A 69 13.25 7.34 17.88
N THR A 70 13.28 8.58 17.40
CA THR A 70 12.38 9.65 17.85
C THR A 70 10.92 9.32 17.51
N GLY A 71 10.64 8.79 16.30
CA GLY A 71 9.28 8.42 15.91
C GLY A 71 8.75 7.22 16.69
N LYS A 72 9.55 6.17 16.87
CA LYS A 72 9.21 5.02 17.70
C LYS A 72 8.91 5.44 19.15
N TRP A 73 9.76 6.27 19.74
CA TRP A 73 9.50 6.80 21.08
C TRP A 73 8.22 7.63 21.15
N THR A 74 7.98 8.50 20.16
CA THR A 74 6.77 9.33 20.10
C THR A 74 5.51 8.46 19.99
N LEU A 75 5.54 7.42 19.15
CA LEU A 75 4.44 6.46 19.02
C LEU A 75 4.20 5.69 20.31
N TYR A 76 5.27 5.22 20.96
CA TYR A 76 5.19 4.55 22.26
C TYR A 76 4.51 5.43 23.31
N GLN A 77 4.96 6.67 23.48
CA GLN A 77 4.33 7.62 24.38
C GLN A 77 2.86 7.88 24.02
N TRP A 78 2.55 7.99 22.73
CA TRP A 78 1.18 8.18 22.26
C TRP A 78 0.26 7.01 22.60
N PHE A 79 0.75 5.77 22.57
CA PHE A 79 0.00 4.60 23.02
C PHE A 79 -0.24 4.61 24.54
N LEU A 80 0.80 4.91 25.33
CA LEU A 80 0.68 5.00 26.79
C LEU A 80 -0.31 6.07 27.23
N ASN A 81 -0.30 7.24 26.59
CA ASN A 81 -1.23 8.34 26.85
C ASN A 81 -2.69 7.98 26.54
N GLN A 82 -2.93 6.88 25.84
CA GLN A 82 -4.26 6.33 25.56
C GLN A 82 -4.58 5.10 26.42
N HIS A 83 -3.79 4.84 27.47
CA HIS A 83 -3.90 3.68 28.35
C HIS A 83 -3.78 2.33 27.62
N ILE A 84 -3.08 2.30 26.49
CA ILE A 84 -2.76 1.06 25.78
C ILE A 84 -1.46 0.51 26.37
N LYS A 85 -1.50 -0.74 26.84
CA LYS A 85 -0.29 -1.44 27.28
C LYS A 85 0.63 -1.61 26.08
N ALA A 86 1.83 -1.02 26.16
CA ALA A 86 2.81 -1.00 25.10
C ALA A 86 4.20 -1.34 25.67
N GLU A 87 5.02 -2.03 24.87
CA GLU A 87 6.40 -2.37 25.19
C GLU A 87 7.27 -2.11 23.95
N VAL A 88 8.44 -1.49 24.11
CA VAL A 88 9.35 -1.15 23.00
C VAL A 88 10.39 -2.24 22.76
N GLU A 89 10.77 -2.43 21.49
CA GLU A 89 11.86 -3.32 21.07
C GLU A 89 11.73 -4.77 21.59
N VAL A 90 10.50 -5.29 21.63
CA VAL A 90 10.22 -6.63 22.17
C VAL A 90 10.69 -7.71 21.20
N PHE A 91 11.57 -8.58 21.70
CA PHE A 91 11.98 -9.77 20.96
C PHE A 91 10.87 -10.82 21.00
N ILE A 92 10.48 -11.33 19.83
CA ILE A 92 9.50 -12.41 19.65
C ILE A 92 10.29 -13.68 19.34
N PRO A 93 10.57 -14.56 20.32
CA PRO A 93 11.53 -15.66 20.15
C PRO A 93 11.14 -16.62 19.04
N VAL A 94 9.85 -16.95 18.95
CA VAL A 94 9.33 -17.91 17.96
C VAL A 94 9.47 -17.36 16.53
N ALA A 95 9.32 -16.05 16.35
CA ALA A 95 9.50 -15.40 15.05
C ALA A 95 10.97 -15.00 14.77
N LYS A 96 11.86 -15.14 15.76
CA LYS A 96 13.26 -14.68 15.74
C LYS A 96 13.38 -13.24 15.18
N GLN A 97 12.47 -12.37 15.62
CA GLN A 97 12.43 -10.99 15.17
C GLN A 97 12.01 -10.08 16.31
N ARG A 98 12.26 -8.78 16.14
CA ARG A 98 11.96 -7.77 17.14
C ARG A 98 10.85 -6.86 16.61
N ALA A 99 9.79 -6.68 17.39
CA ALA A 99 8.79 -5.65 17.12
C ALA A 99 9.32 -4.31 17.63
N ASP A 100 9.10 -3.22 16.89
CA ASP A 100 9.46 -1.89 17.39
C ASP A 100 8.63 -1.53 18.62
N ILE A 101 7.32 -1.81 18.56
CA ILE A 101 6.41 -1.66 19.68
C ILE A 101 5.41 -2.82 19.66
N LEU A 102 5.30 -3.55 20.78
CA LEU A 102 4.27 -4.56 20.98
C LEU A 102 3.15 -3.96 21.83
N LEU A 103 1.92 -4.01 21.32
CA LEU A 103 0.72 -3.55 22.03
C LEU A 103 -0.09 -4.75 22.51
N GLN A 104 -0.71 -4.59 23.67
CA GLN A 104 -1.72 -5.50 24.20
C GLN A 104 -3.06 -4.76 24.30
N ILE A 105 -4.05 -5.18 23.52
CA ILE A 105 -5.42 -4.63 23.55
C ILE A 105 -6.39 -5.80 23.78
N GLY A 106 -6.93 -5.89 25.00
CA GLY A 106 -7.67 -7.08 25.44
C GLY A 106 -6.77 -8.32 25.31
N ASN A 107 -7.26 -9.35 24.61
CA ASN A 107 -6.51 -10.58 24.35
C ASN A 107 -5.69 -10.56 23.05
N LYS A 108 -5.63 -9.42 22.34
CA LYS A 108 -4.94 -9.31 21.06
C LYS A 108 -3.57 -8.66 21.23
N GLN A 109 -2.57 -9.25 20.59
CA GLN A 109 -1.25 -8.66 20.41
C GLN A 109 -1.14 -8.00 19.04
N ILE A 110 -0.62 -6.79 19.02
CA ILE A 110 -0.38 -6.02 17.79
C ILE A 110 1.08 -5.60 17.77
N ALA A 111 1.81 -5.98 16.73
CA ALA A 111 3.17 -5.50 16.49
C ALA A 111 3.11 -4.26 15.60
N ILE A 112 3.56 -3.12 16.11
CA ILE A 112 3.81 -1.93 15.31
C ILE A 112 5.23 -2.02 14.78
N GLU A 113 5.38 -1.85 13.47
CA GLU A 113 6.65 -1.78 12.75
C GLU A 113 6.79 -0.38 12.13
N TYR A 114 7.74 0.42 12.60
CA TYR A 114 7.90 1.82 12.20
C TYR A 114 9.04 1.99 11.19
N GLN A 115 8.77 1.73 9.90
CA GLN A 115 9.82 1.65 8.90
C GLN A 115 10.19 3.02 8.30
N CYS A 116 11.36 3.55 8.64
CA CYS A 116 11.86 4.85 8.14
C CYS A 116 12.87 4.76 7.00
N ALA A 117 13.55 3.62 6.85
CA ALA A 117 14.53 3.38 5.80
C ALA A 117 13.99 2.39 4.75
N SER A 118 14.66 2.31 3.60
CA SER A 118 14.37 1.28 2.59
C SER A 118 14.62 -0.10 3.16
N ILE A 119 13.72 -1.04 2.86
CA ILE A 119 13.77 -2.44 3.28
C ILE A 119 13.30 -3.30 2.11
N SER A 120 13.88 -4.49 1.95
CA SER A 120 13.50 -5.37 0.85
C SER A 120 12.09 -5.94 1.05
N GLU A 121 11.34 -6.17 -0.04
CA GLU A 121 10.01 -6.80 0.05
C GLU A 121 10.07 -8.18 0.70
N GLN A 122 11.17 -8.92 0.47
CA GLN A 122 11.41 -10.23 1.08
C GLN A 122 11.48 -10.13 2.61
N GLU A 123 12.17 -9.13 3.14
CA GLU A 123 12.31 -8.94 4.58
C GLU A 123 10.99 -8.47 5.21
N VAL A 124 10.28 -7.53 4.59
CA VAL A 124 8.94 -7.10 5.05
C VAL A 124 7.99 -8.30 5.10
N ARG A 125 8.01 -9.15 4.07
CA ARG A 125 7.22 -10.37 4.02
C ARG A 125 7.61 -11.35 5.12
N ARG A 126 8.91 -11.60 5.31
CA ARG A 126 9.44 -12.49 6.36
C ARG A 126 8.95 -12.03 7.74
N ARG A 127 9.12 -10.75 8.06
CA ARG A 127 8.68 -10.16 9.33
C ARG A 127 7.16 -10.26 9.51
N THR A 128 6.41 -9.88 8.48
CA THR A 128 4.94 -9.94 8.52
C THR A 128 4.43 -11.36 8.77
N LEU A 129 4.94 -12.35 8.03
CA LEU A 129 4.55 -13.74 8.21
C LEU A 129 5.01 -14.29 9.57
N GLY A 130 6.16 -13.84 10.08
CA GLY A 130 6.63 -14.16 11.42
C GLY A 130 5.63 -13.76 12.50
N PHE A 131 5.07 -12.56 12.45
CA PHE A 131 4.04 -12.13 13.39
C PHE A 131 2.72 -12.89 13.21
N LEU A 132 2.24 -13.02 11.97
CA LEU A 132 0.95 -13.66 11.68
C LEU A 132 0.93 -15.13 12.14
N LYS A 133 2.04 -15.88 11.97
CA LYS A 133 2.16 -17.27 12.45
C LYS A 133 2.08 -17.39 13.98
N ASN A 134 2.36 -16.31 14.71
CA ASN A 134 2.33 -16.24 16.16
C ASN A 134 1.07 -15.55 16.70
N SER A 135 0.02 -15.43 15.88
CA SER A 135 -1.23 -14.72 16.25
C SER A 135 -1.03 -13.26 16.66
N ILE A 136 0.07 -12.63 16.23
CA ILE A 136 0.36 -11.22 16.42
C ILE A 136 -0.06 -10.48 15.15
N THR A 137 -0.88 -9.43 15.28
CA THR A 137 -1.31 -8.63 14.13
C THR A 137 -0.25 -7.56 13.82
N PRO A 138 0.44 -7.61 12.68
CA PRO A 138 1.42 -6.59 12.34
C PRO A 138 0.75 -5.37 11.69
N ILE A 139 1.17 -4.17 12.09
CA ILE A 139 0.79 -2.91 11.46
C ILE A 139 2.07 -2.17 11.11
N TRP A 140 2.28 -1.97 9.82
CA TRP A 140 3.39 -1.18 9.30
C TRP A 140 3.00 0.29 9.24
N ILE A 141 3.82 1.14 9.86
CA ILE A 141 3.74 2.59 9.78
C ILE A 141 5.01 3.07 9.11
N LEU A 142 4.89 3.72 7.97
CA LEU A 142 6.03 4.23 7.22
C LEU A 142 6.45 5.60 7.76
N GLY A 143 7.75 5.87 7.82
CA GLY A 143 8.24 7.22 8.14
C GLY A 143 7.74 8.24 7.11
N GLY A 144 7.40 9.46 7.56
CA GLY A 144 7.00 10.55 6.67
C GLY A 144 8.05 10.88 5.60
N ASN A 145 9.33 10.64 5.91
CA ASN A 145 10.46 10.72 4.98
C ASN A 145 10.40 9.71 3.81
N ARG A 146 9.58 8.65 3.90
CA ARG A 146 9.34 7.68 2.81
C ARG A 146 8.17 8.04 1.91
N MET A 147 7.40 9.07 2.24
CA MET A 147 6.26 9.49 1.43
C MET A 147 6.73 10.13 0.12
N LYS A 148 6.42 9.48 -1.02
CA LYS A 148 6.73 9.98 -2.36
C LYS A 148 5.47 10.46 -3.06
N ARG A 149 5.26 11.78 -3.10
CA ARG A 149 4.11 12.41 -3.76
C ARG A 149 4.28 12.46 -5.28
N LEU A 150 3.26 11.99 -6.00
CA LEU A 150 3.14 12.10 -7.46
C LEU A 150 2.21 13.27 -7.86
N ALA A 151 1.24 13.58 -7.02
CA ALA A 151 0.34 14.73 -7.13
C ALA A 151 -0.21 15.07 -5.72
N ALA A 152 -1.06 16.11 -5.61
CA ALA A 152 -1.64 16.54 -4.33
C ALA A 152 -2.23 15.38 -3.51
N GLN A 153 -3.07 14.56 -4.15
CA GLN A 153 -3.74 13.40 -3.53
C GLN A 153 -3.19 12.04 -4.02
N LYS A 154 -2.02 11.99 -4.67
CA LYS A 154 -1.49 10.75 -5.26
C LYS A 154 -0.09 10.44 -4.76
N LEU A 155 0.10 9.23 -4.26
CA LEU A 155 1.39 8.72 -3.79
C LEU A 155 1.91 7.59 -4.67
N HIS A 156 3.23 7.41 -4.67
CA HIS A 156 3.82 6.14 -5.08
C HIS A 156 3.47 5.07 -4.05
N ILE A 157 2.89 3.95 -4.50
CA ILE A 157 2.36 2.89 -3.64
C ILE A 157 3.38 1.77 -3.50
N GLU A 158 3.88 1.56 -2.28
CA GLU A 158 4.68 0.39 -1.93
C GLU A 158 3.74 -0.74 -1.45
N LYS A 159 3.29 -1.58 -2.40
CA LYS A 159 2.16 -2.52 -2.20
C LYS A 159 2.36 -3.50 -1.04
N ILE A 160 3.60 -3.89 -0.76
CA ILE A 160 3.94 -4.83 0.33
C ILE A 160 3.49 -4.33 1.71
N PHE A 161 3.36 -3.01 1.91
CA PHE A 161 2.91 -2.39 3.16
C PHE A 161 1.40 -2.15 3.22
N LEU A 162 0.64 -2.50 2.18
CA LEU A 162 -0.80 -2.29 2.19
C LEU A 162 -1.49 -3.15 3.24
N HIS A 163 -2.24 -2.49 4.11
CA HIS A 163 -3.04 -3.14 5.13
C HIS A 163 -4.52 -3.11 4.74
N GLN A 164 -5.22 -4.23 4.92
CA GLN A 164 -6.67 -4.30 4.73
C GLN A 164 -7.32 -5.07 5.88
N TRP A 165 -8.12 -4.37 6.69
CA TRP A 165 -8.82 -4.96 7.84
C TRP A 165 -9.88 -6.00 7.46
N SER A 166 -10.59 -5.78 6.35
CA SER A 166 -11.57 -6.72 5.80
C SER A 166 -11.68 -6.54 4.29
N SER A 167 -12.25 -7.52 3.58
CA SER A 167 -12.50 -7.42 2.13
C SER A 167 -13.43 -6.26 1.73
N LYS A 168 -14.19 -5.71 2.68
CA LYS A 168 -15.10 -4.56 2.48
C LYS A 168 -14.40 -3.20 2.63
N HIS A 169 -13.19 -3.17 3.20
CA HIS A 169 -12.46 -1.94 3.48
C HIS A 169 -11.41 -1.65 2.40
N SER A 170 -11.14 -0.37 2.16
CA SER A 170 -10.06 0.04 1.26
C SER A 170 -8.68 -0.38 1.81
N PRO A 171 -7.78 -0.92 0.97
CA PRO A 171 -6.38 -1.04 1.32
C PRO A 171 -5.81 0.31 1.71
N THR A 172 -5.05 0.36 2.80
CA THR A 172 -4.56 1.60 3.39
C THR A 172 -3.06 1.50 3.67
N LEU A 173 -2.34 2.59 3.39
CA LEU A 173 -0.98 2.81 3.90
C LEU A 173 -1.04 3.80 5.07
N TYR A 174 -0.23 3.54 6.09
CA TYR A 174 -0.09 4.40 7.26
C TYR A 174 1.29 5.04 7.25
N TYR A 175 1.34 6.34 7.50
CA TYR A 175 2.58 7.10 7.63
C TYR A 175 2.57 7.88 8.95
N PHE A 176 3.76 8.10 9.51
CA PHE A 176 3.94 8.97 10.67
C PHE A 176 5.20 9.83 10.54
N CYS A 177 5.09 11.11 10.89
CA CYS A 177 6.22 12.04 10.93
C CYS A 177 6.45 12.53 12.37
N PRO A 178 7.57 12.15 13.03
CA PRO A 178 7.88 12.62 14.39
C PRO A 178 8.12 14.12 14.50
N ILE A 179 8.64 14.75 13.44
CA ILE A 179 8.97 16.18 13.45
C ILE A 179 7.68 17.01 13.47
N GLN A 180 6.73 16.68 12.58
CA GLN A 180 5.43 17.35 12.49
C GLN A 180 4.42 16.81 13.51
N LYS A 181 4.72 15.70 14.19
CA LYS A 181 3.81 14.95 15.07
C LYS A 181 2.45 14.72 14.40
N GLN A 182 2.50 14.17 13.19
CA GLN A 182 1.33 14.00 12.34
C GLN A 182 1.33 12.61 11.69
N PHE A 183 0.15 11.99 11.64
CA PHE A 183 -0.11 10.82 10.81
C PHE A 183 -0.55 11.23 9.42
N ALA A 184 -0.31 10.36 8.45
CA ALA A 184 -1.03 10.39 7.20
C ALA A 184 -1.57 9.00 6.86
N THR A 185 -2.82 8.95 6.40
CA THR A 185 -3.43 7.72 5.89
C THR A 185 -3.66 7.89 4.39
N TYR A 186 -3.28 6.86 3.63
CA TYR A 186 -3.49 6.83 2.19
C TYR A 186 -4.39 5.64 1.84
N HIS A 187 -5.65 5.95 1.53
CA HIS A 187 -6.65 4.95 1.19
C HIS A 187 -6.67 4.76 -0.32
N ILE A 188 -6.33 3.56 -0.76
CA ILE A 188 -6.39 3.19 -2.17
C ILE A 188 -7.83 2.89 -2.52
N THR A 189 -8.27 3.55 -3.58
CA THR A 189 -9.62 3.38 -4.12
C THR A 189 -9.55 2.63 -5.47
N THR A 190 -10.68 2.52 -6.17
CA THR A 190 -10.71 1.91 -7.51
C THR A 190 -9.80 2.66 -8.50
N ALA A 191 -9.41 2.01 -9.60
CA ALA A 191 -8.46 2.51 -10.60
C ALA A 191 -8.63 3.97 -11.09
N TYR A 192 -9.84 4.52 -10.99
CA TYR A 192 -10.22 5.82 -11.52
C TYR A 192 -10.97 6.71 -10.52
N SER A 193 -11.07 6.29 -9.26
CA SER A 193 -11.49 7.16 -8.16
C SER A 193 -10.28 7.85 -7.54
N SER A 194 -10.54 8.94 -6.82
CA SER A 194 -9.47 9.68 -6.15
C SER A 194 -9.04 8.91 -4.92
N ASP A 195 -7.83 8.34 -4.96
CA ASP A 195 -7.13 7.94 -3.75
C ASP A 195 -7.21 9.07 -2.73
N PHE A 196 -7.43 8.70 -1.47
CA PHE A 196 -7.67 9.66 -0.42
C PHE A 196 -6.46 9.70 0.51
N LEU A 197 -5.72 10.81 0.43
CA LEU A 197 -4.66 11.15 1.36
C LEU A 197 -5.22 12.10 2.42
N GLN A 198 -5.14 11.69 3.68
CA GLN A 198 -5.53 12.49 4.83
C GLN A 198 -4.33 12.69 5.75
N PHE A 199 -4.23 13.89 6.33
CA PHE A 199 -3.26 14.22 7.37
C PHE A 199 -3.99 14.50 8.68
N ILE A 200 -3.50 13.93 9.78
CA ILE A 200 -4.16 14.00 11.09
C ILE A 200 -3.09 14.24 12.17
N SER A 201 -3.26 15.30 12.96
CA SER A 201 -2.37 15.60 14.09
C SER A 201 -2.38 14.45 15.10
N LEU A 202 -1.22 14.14 15.68
CA LEU A 202 -1.08 13.12 16.73
C LEU A 202 -2.03 13.38 17.92
N LYS A 203 -2.29 14.65 18.24
CA LYS A 203 -3.14 15.06 19.36
C LYS A 203 -4.63 14.85 19.10
N ASP A 204 -5.03 14.80 17.82
CA ASP A 204 -6.44 14.83 17.41
C ASP A 204 -6.98 13.43 17.08
N VAL A 205 -6.16 12.39 17.22
CA VAL A 205 -6.52 11.02 16.84
C VAL A 205 -6.07 10.00 17.87
N THR A 206 -6.93 9.01 18.11
CA THR A 206 -6.62 7.83 18.91
C THR A 206 -6.18 6.68 18.00
N PHE A 207 -5.50 5.68 18.55
CA PHE A 207 -5.07 4.51 17.79
C PHE A 207 -6.24 3.77 17.16
N THR A 208 -7.32 3.57 17.91
CA THR A 208 -8.54 2.95 17.39
C THR A 208 -9.17 3.77 16.26
N LYS A 209 -9.19 5.11 16.36
CA LYS A 209 -9.71 5.99 15.32
C LYS A 209 -8.83 6.04 14.07
N LEU A 210 -7.50 6.02 14.24
CA LEU A 210 -6.55 5.97 13.13
C LEU A 210 -6.75 4.71 12.27
N LEU A 211 -7.09 3.61 12.94
CA LEU A 211 -7.35 2.33 12.30
C LEU A 211 -8.80 2.16 11.83
N THR A 212 -9.69 3.11 12.12
CA THR A 212 -11.07 3.07 11.64
C THR A 212 -11.05 2.91 10.13
N PRO A 213 -11.56 1.79 9.62
CA PRO A 213 -11.54 1.55 8.19
C PRO A 213 -12.43 2.59 7.52
N HIS A 214 -11.89 3.30 6.53
CA HIS A 214 -12.75 4.03 5.64
C HIS A 214 -13.54 3.01 4.80
N PRO A 215 -14.89 3.08 4.77
CA PRO A 215 -15.64 2.35 3.77
C PRO A 215 -15.07 2.77 2.43
N ALA A 216 -14.75 1.80 1.56
CA ALA A 216 -14.15 2.11 0.27
C ALA A 216 -15.05 3.14 -0.42
N PRO A 217 -14.63 4.41 -0.56
CA PRO A 217 -15.52 5.41 -1.13
C PRO A 217 -15.67 5.04 -2.59
N TYR A 218 -16.82 4.46 -2.93
CA TYR A 218 -17.24 4.27 -4.30
C TYR A 218 -17.74 5.63 -4.80
N THR A 219 -16.85 6.63 -4.84
CA THR A 219 -17.15 7.89 -5.50
C THR A 219 -16.67 7.79 -6.93
N GLU A 220 -17.52 7.07 -7.65
CA GLU A 220 -17.64 7.02 -9.09
C GLU A 220 -17.56 8.44 -9.74
N ILE A 221 -17.90 9.49 -9.00
CA ILE A 221 -17.95 10.92 -9.38
C ILE A 221 -16.70 11.42 -10.16
N ASN A 222 -15.51 10.86 -9.95
CA ASN A 222 -14.28 11.29 -10.64
C ASN A 222 -13.86 10.44 -11.84
N TRP A 223 -14.55 9.32 -12.12
CA TRP A 223 -14.19 8.43 -13.22
C TRP A 223 -14.18 9.16 -14.58
N LEU A 224 -15.30 9.80 -14.91
CA LEU A 224 -15.48 10.47 -16.21
C LEU A 224 -14.44 11.57 -16.41
N LYS A 225 -14.17 12.36 -15.36
CA LYS A 225 -13.14 13.42 -15.38
C LYS A 225 -11.74 12.85 -15.63
N ASN A 226 -11.41 11.72 -15.00
CA ASN A 226 -10.11 11.08 -15.13
C ASN A 226 -9.90 10.46 -16.53
N VAL A 227 -10.92 9.79 -17.08
CA VAL A 227 -10.87 9.23 -18.44
C VAL A 227 -10.78 10.36 -19.48
N GLN A 228 -11.57 11.42 -19.35
CA GLN A 228 -11.48 12.57 -20.25
C GLN A 228 -10.11 13.25 -20.18
N ALA A 229 -9.53 13.37 -18.98
CA ALA A 229 -8.17 13.89 -18.81
C ALA A 229 -7.13 12.98 -19.49
N PHE A 230 -7.28 11.66 -19.43
CA PHE A 230 -6.41 10.73 -20.13
C PHE A 230 -6.48 10.91 -21.66
N ARG A 231 -7.69 11.07 -22.22
CA ARG A 231 -7.87 11.24 -23.67
C ARG A 231 -7.28 12.55 -24.21
N LYS A 232 -7.35 13.62 -23.42
CA LYS A 232 -6.91 14.97 -23.84
C LYS A 232 -5.44 15.25 -23.58
N LYS A 233 -4.79 14.55 -22.64
CA LYS A 233 -3.41 14.83 -22.27
C LYS A 233 -2.45 14.09 -23.19
N PRO A 234 -1.38 14.76 -23.67
CA PRO A 234 -0.30 14.05 -24.35
C PRO A 234 0.37 13.06 -23.38
N PRO A 235 1.00 12.00 -23.92
CA PRO A 235 1.79 11.10 -23.09
C PRO A 235 2.89 11.87 -22.35
N PRO A 236 3.26 11.46 -21.12
CA PRO A 236 4.37 12.08 -20.41
C PRO A 236 5.68 11.89 -21.17
N THR A 237 6.63 12.82 -20.97
CA THR A 237 7.96 12.77 -21.60
C THR A 237 8.75 11.51 -21.23
N HIS A 238 8.53 11.00 -20.02
CA HIS A 238 9.12 9.75 -19.55
C HIS A 238 8.02 8.69 -19.36
N ILE A 239 8.04 7.69 -20.23
CA ILE A 239 7.19 6.49 -20.13
C ILE A 239 8.02 5.28 -19.69
N GLY A 240 7.47 4.47 -18.79
CA GLY A 240 8.09 3.22 -18.37
C GLY A 240 8.14 2.19 -19.51
N ASN A 241 8.99 1.16 -19.36
CA ASN A 241 9.16 0.12 -20.38
C ASN A 241 7.84 -0.61 -20.70
N ASP A 242 7.07 -0.95 -19.66
CA ASP A 242 5.76 -1.61 -19.80
C ASP A 242 4.76 -0.77 -20.62
N GLU A 243 4.69 0.53 -20.36
CA GLU A 243 3.80 1.42 -21.12
C GLU A 243 4.30 1.61 -22.56
N ARG A 244 5.62 1.67 -22.78
CA ARG A 244 6.21 1.74 -24.11
C ARG A 244 5.86 0.51 -24.95
N GLN A 245 6.04 -0.69 -24.40
CA GLN A 245 5.68 -1.95 -25.06
C GLN A 245 4.18 -1.99 -25.40
N TRP A 246 3.32 -1.57 -24.47
CA TRP A 246 1.89 -1.50 -24.72
C TRP A 246 1.51 -0.49 -25.81
N ARG A 247 2.14 0.70 -25.84
CA ARG A 247 1.93 1.69 -26.92
C ARG A 247 2.37 1.16 -28.28
N GLN A 248 3.50 0.45 -28.33
CA GLN A 248 3.98 -0.20 -29.55
C GLN A 248 3.01 -1.28 -30.03
N TRP A 249 2.50 -2.11 -29.11
CA TRP A 249 1.51 -3.13 -29.42
C TRP A 249 0.21 -2.52 -29.97
N LEU A 250 -0.29 -1.43 -29.36
CA LEU A 250 -1.45 -0.71 -29.90
C LEU A 250 -1.20 -0.18 -31.31
N TYR A 251 -0.04 0.42 -31.54
CA TYR A 251 0.33 0.96 -32.85
C TYR A 251 0.35 -0.14 -33.93
N GLN A 252 0.89 -1.31 -33.62
CA GLN A 252 0.89 -2.48 -34.52
C GLN A 252 -0.53 -2.97 -34.85
N HIS A 253 -1.51 -2.68 -34.00
CA HIS A 253 -2.92 -3.04 -34.21
C HIS A 253 -3.74 -1.86 -34.75
N HIS A 254 -3.08 -0.79 -35.20
CA HIS A 254 -3.72 0.44 -35.67
C HIS A 254 -4.65 1.11 -34.64
N LEU A 255 -4.31 0.98 -33.36
CA LEU A 255 -5.04 1.55 -32.24
C LEU A 255 -4.31 2.75 -31.65
N TYR A 256 -5.07 3.75 -31.23
CA TYR A 256 -4.55 4.96 -30.60
C TYR A 256 -5.08 5.10 -29.16
N PRO A 257 -4.22 5.35 -28.15
CA PRO A 257 -4.64 5.40 -26.75
C PRO A 257 -5.85 6.31 -26.46
N PRO A 258 -5.94 7.55 -27.00
CA PRO A 258 -7.10 8.40 -26.79
C PRO A 258 -8.41 7.89 -27.40
N LEU A 259 -8.33 6.97 -28.37
CA LEU A 259 -9.46 6.38 -29.10
C LEU A 259 -9.77 4.95 -28.66
N LEU A 260 -9.20 4.50 -27.53
CA LEU A 260 -9.62 3.22 -26.94
C LEU A 260 -11.08 3.32 -26.48
N PRO A 261 -11.88 2.26 -26.66
CA PRO A 261 -13.29 2.29 -26.28
C PRO A 261 -13.45 2.41 -24.76
N SER A 262 -14.55 3.00 -24.30
CA SER A 262 -14.80 3.24 -22.87
C SER A 262 -14.76 1.98 -22.00
N ILE A 263 -15.02 0.80 -22.59
CA ILE A 263 -14.91 -0.50 -21.93
C ILE A 263 -13.45 -0.89 -21.57
N CYS A 264 -12.45 -0.17 -22.08
CA CYS A 264 -11.05 -0.29 -21.66
C CYS A 264 -10.73 0.59 -20.46
N PHE A 265 -11.69 1.32 -19.90
CA PHE A 265 -11.46 2.23 -18.77
C PHE A 265 -12.36 1.92 -17.58
N LEU A 266 -12.95 0.72 -17.49
CA LEU A 266 -13.94 0.42 -16.45
C LEU A 266 -13.31 0.44 -15.05
N PRO A 267 -13.99 1.03 -14.05
CA PRO A 267 -13.51 1.02 -12.68
C PRO A 267 -13.51 -0.38 -12.09
N VAL A 268 -12.36 -0.78 -11.54
CA VAL A 268 -12.14 -2.07 -10.88
C VAL A 268 -11.63 -1.78 -9.47
N ARG A 269 -12.35 -2.27 -8.46
CA ARG A 269 -12.05 -2.09 -7.03
C ARG A 269 -10.72 -2.71 -6.65
N TYR A 270 -10.42 -3.88 -7.22
CA TYR A 270 -9.21 -4.62 -6.89
C TYR A 270 -8.03 -4.31 -7.83
N GLN A 271 -8.03 -3.15 -8.51
CA GLN A 271 -6.96 -2.71 -9.41
C GLN A 271 -5.56 -2.73 -8.78
N PHE A 272 -5.44 -2.52 -7.46
CA PHE A 272 -4.16 -2.58 -6.76
C PHE A 272 -3.46 -3.96 -6.89
N ARG A 273 -4.21 -5.01 -7.27
CA ARG A 273 -3.69 -6.35 -7.60
C ARG A 273 -3.09 -6.46 -9.00
N MET A 274 -3.14 -5.40 -9.81
CA MET A 274 -2.52 -5.35 -11.13
C MET A 274 -1.24 -4.51 -11.07
N LYS A 275 -0.18 -4.95 -11.74
CA LYS A 275 1.11 -4.25 -11.85
C LYS A 275 1.05 -3.05 -12.79
N CYS A 276 0.09 -3.05 -13.72
CA CYS A 276 -0.13 -1.98 -14.69
C CYS A 276 -1.51 -1.32 -14.51
N PRO A 277 -1.70 -0.07 -14.96
CA PRO A 277 -2.99 0.63 -15.01
C PRO A 277 -4.13 -0.15 -15.67
N GLY A 278 -5.37 0.15 -15.27
CA GLY A 278 -6.62 -0.44 -15.77
C GLY A 278 -6.66 -0.57 -17.29
N TRP A 279 -6.43 0.55 -17.97
CA TRP A 279 -6.51 0.65 -19.41
C TRP A 279 -5.50 -0.19 -20.18
N MET A 280 -4.36 -0.56 -19.56
CA MET A 280 -3.39 -1.44 -20.20
C MET A 280 -3.91 -2.86 -20.30
N TRP A 281 -4.28 -3.45 -19.16
CA TRP A 281 -4.66 -4.86 -19.15
C TRP A 281 -6.10 -5.08 -19.64
N GLN A 282 -7.00 -4.11 -19.45
CA GLN A 282 -8.36 -4.18 -19.99
C GLN A 282 -8.35 -4.16 -21.52
N SER A 283 -7.53 -3.30 -22.13
CA SER A 283 -7.39 -3.29 -23.60
C SER A 283 -6.81 -4.60 -24.15
N MET A 284 -5.88 -5.26 -23.42
CA MET A 284 -5.38 -6.58 -23.82
C MET A 284 -6.51 -7.62 -23.88
N ILE A 285 -7.39 -7.68 -22.87
CA ILE A 285 -8.56 -8.59 -22.89
C ILE A 285 -9.47 -8.25 -24.08
N VAL A 286 -9.81 -6.97 -24.24
CA VAL A 286 -10.73 -6.51 -25.29
C VAL A 286 -10.22 -6.89 -26.68
N PHE A 287 -8.98 -6.56 -27.03
CA PHE A 287 -8.51 -6.77 -28.40
C PHE A 287 -7.93 -8.16 -28.67
N GLN A 288 -7.55 -8.92 -27.65
CA GLN A 288 -7.02 -10.28 -27.86
C GLN A 288 -8.06 -11.38 -27.66
N LEU A 289 -9.08 -11.17 -26.82
CA LEU A 289 -10.08 -12.20 -26.50
C LEU A 289 -11.49 -11.87 -27.00
N MET A 290 -11.79 -10.61 -27.36
CA MET A 290 -13.13 -10.19 -27.79
C MET A 290 -13.18 -9.77 -29.27
N GLN A 291 -12.47 -10.50 -30.13
CA GLN A 291 -12.22 -10.10 -31.53
C GLN A 291 -13.45 -10.11 -32.44
N ARG A 292 -14.43 -10.99 -32.20
CA ARG A 292 -15.67 -11.08 -32.99
C ARG A 292 -16.85 -11.50 -32.12
N THR A 293 -18.05 -11.14 -32.58
CA THR A 293 -19.31 -11.60 -31.99
C THR A 293 -19.37 -13.13 -31.94
N GLY A 294 -19.86 -13.67 -30.84
CA GLY A 294 -19.99 -15.10 -30.61
C GLY A 294 -18.71 -15.81 -30.15
N ILE A 295 -17.54 -15.16 -30.13
CA ILE A 295 -16.37 -15.75 -29.47
C ILE A 295 -16.68 -15.96 -27.99
N SER A 296 -16.27 -17.13 -27.51
CA SER A 296 -16.37 -17.50 -26.12
C SER A 296 -14.98 -17.71 -25.50
N PHE A 297 -14.81 -17.26 -24.26
CA PHE A 297 -13.59 -17.48 -23.48
C PHE A 297 -13.95 -17.70 -22.00
N ARG A 298 -13.01 -18.19 -21.22
CA ARG A 298 -13.16 -18.43 -19.78
C ARG A 298 -12.23 -17.52 -18.99
N LEU A 299 -12.51 -17.38 -17.69
CA LEU A 299 -11.68 -16.58 -16.78
C LEU A 299 -10.20 -17.01 -16.80
N LYS A 300 -9.93 -18.31 -16.91
CA LYS A 300 -8.57 -18.86 -16.99
C LYS A 300 -7.77 -18.33 -18.19
N ASP A 301 -8.45 -18.04 -19.30
CA ASP A 301 -7.79 -17.56 -20.53
C ASP A 301 -7.31 -16.13 -20.32
N CYS A 302 -8.11 -15.30 -19.62
CA CYS A 302 -7.70 -13.97 -19.19
C CYS A 302 -6.54 -14.01 -18.19
N HIS A 303 -6.54 -14.96 -17.24
CA HIS A 303 -5.41 -15.13 -16.32
C HIS A 303 -4.13 -15.56 -17.02
N GLN A 304 -4.22 -16.45 -18.01
CA GLN A 304 -3.06 -16.86 -18.81
C GLN A 304 -2.48 -15.67 -19.59
N LEU A 305 -3.34 -14.87 -20.23
CA LEU A 305 -2.94 -13.65 -20.94
C LEU A 305 -2.25 -12.63 -20.01
N LEU A 306 -2.75 -12.48 -18.77
CA LEU A 306 -2.33 -11.44 -17.85
C LEU A 306 -1.41 -11.93 -16.72
N ALA A 307 -0.90 -13.16 -16.78
CA ALA A 307 -0.16 -13.80 -15.69
C ALA A 307 1.01 -12.94 -15.19
N SER A 308 1.76 -12.30 -16.10
CA SER A 308 2.89 -11.43 -15.76
C SER A 308 2.47 -10.11 -15.09
N LYS A 309 1.22 -9.68 -15.30
CA LYS A 309 0.67 -8.40 -14.83
C LYS A 309 -0.07 -8.50 -13.50
N ILE A 310 -0.36 -9.69 -13.00
CA ILE A 310 -1.00 -9.89 -11.69
C ILE A 310 0.05 -9.81 -10.57
N VAL A 311 -0.28 -9.13 -9.48
CA VAL A 311 0.52 -9.12 -8.25
C VAL A 311 0.22 -10.40 -7.48
N PRO A 312 1.23 -11.24 -7.18
CA PRO A 312 1.04 -12.44 -6.37
C PRO A 312 0.49 -12.09 -4.99
N LEU A 313 -0.42 -12.91 -4.46
CA LEU A 313 -0.96 -12.75 -3.10
C LEU A 313 0.16 -12.73 -2.05
N SER A 314 1.20 -13.51 -2.29
CA SER A 314 2.41 -13.56 -1.47
C SER A 314 3.13 -12.22 -1.32
N SER A 315 2.96 -11.30 -2.27
CA SER A 315 3.57 -9.96 -2.25
C SER A 315 2.74 -8.93 -1.48
N THR A 316 1.56 -9.30 -0.97
CA THR A 316 0.68 -8.42 -0.20
C THR A 316 0.03 -9.17 0.97
N PRO A 317 0.82 -9.66 1.95
CA PRO A 317 0.37 -10.58 2.99
C PRO A 317 -0.70 -10.02 3.95
N LEU A 318 -0.92 -8.70 3.96
CA LEU A 318 -1.91 -8.02 4.80
C LEU A 318 -3.18 -7.61 4.05
N ILE A 319 -3.30 -8.00 2.78
CA ILE A 319 -4.53 -7.89 2.01
C ILE A 319 -5.39 -9.12 2.28
N ARG A 320 -6.63 -8.90 2.72
CA ARG A 320 -7.57 -9.97 3.11
C ARG A 320 -8.56 -10.33 2.03
N SER A 321 -8.84 -9.43 1.09
CA SER A 321 -9.70 -9.72 -0.05
C SER A 321 -9.12 -10.87 -0.87
N MET A 322 -9.94 -11.80 -1.33
CA MET A 322 -9.55 -12.82 -2.33
C MET A 322 -10.08 -12.49 -3.72
N SER A 323 -10.75 -11.35 -3.86
CA SER A 323 -11.38 -10.95 -5.12
C SER A 323 -10.36 -10.80 -6.24
N ASP A 324 -10.80 -11.20 -7.43
CA ASP A 324 -10.03 -11.14 -8.65
C ASP A 324 -10.43 -9.89 -9.46
N PRO A 325 -9.48 -8.96 -9.75
CA PRO A 325 -9.76 -7.78 -10.57
C PRO A 325 -10.22 -8.14 -11.99
N ILE A 326 -9.80 -9.29 -12.54
CA ILE A 326 -10.17 -9.71 -13.88
C ILE A 326 -11.63 -10.16 -13.88
N GLN A 327 -12.00 -11.04 -12.95
CA GLN A 327 -13.39 -11.45 -12.74
C GLN A 327 -14.32 -10.24 -12.52
N GLU A 328 -13.93 -9.28 -11.67
CA GLU A 328 -14.69 -8.04 -11.46
C GLU A 328 -14.92 -7.27 -12.76
N TYR A 329 -13.88 -7.12 -13.59
CA TYR A 329 -13.99 -6.45 -14.88
C TYR A 329 -14.92 -7.18 -15.86
N LEU A 330 -14.84 -8.51 -15.93
CA LEU A 330 -15.72 -9.30 -16.78
C LEU A 330 -17.18 -9.18 -16.32
N ASP A 331 -17.44 -9.17 -15.01
CA ASP A 331 -18.77 -8.95 -14.48
C ASP A 331 -19.30 -7.55 -14.83
N ARG A 332 -18.45 -6.51 -14.86
CA ARG A 332 -18.83 -5.17 -15.37
C ARG A 332 -19.17 -5.17 -16.85
N LEU A 333 -18.45 -5.94 -17.67
CA LEU A 333 -18.80 -6.10 -19.08
C LEU A 333 -20.14 -6.83 -19.28
N VAL A 334 -20.47 -7.76 -18.37
CA VAL A 334 -21.79 -8.43 -18.36
C VAL A 334 -22.89 -7.44 -17.97
N GLU A 335 -22.69 -6.64 -16.91
CA GLU A 335 -23.62 -5.58 -16.51
C GLU A 335 -23.89 -4.57 -17.64
N LEU A 336 -22.86 -4.23 -18.42
CA LEU A 336 -22.98 -3.33 -19.58
C LEU A 336 -23.63 -4.00 -20.80
N GLY A 337 -23.92 -5.30 -20.74
CA GLY A 337 -24.49 -6.08 -21.84
C GLY A 337 -23.51 -6.36 -22.99
N ILE A 338 -22.21 -6.19 -22.75
CA ILE A 338 -21.14 -6.45 -23.73
C ILE A 338 -20.82 -7.95 -23.79
N LEU A 339 -20.83 -8.61 -22.63
CA LEU A 339 -20.66 -10.05 -22.50
C LEU A 339 -21.95 -10.71 -22.01
N LEU A 340 -22.17 -11.95 -22.43
CA LEU A 340 -23.09 -12.88 -21.79
C LEU A 340 -22.29 -13.88 -20.95
N LYS A 341 -22.77 -14.21 -19.75
CA LYS A 341 -22.15 -15.21 -18.88
C LYS A 341 -23.04 -16.45 -18.81
N TYR A 342 -22.52 -17.57 -19.27
CA TYR A 342 -23.15 -18.88 -19.16
C TYR A 342 -22.20 -19.81 -18.40
N ASN A 343 -22.59 -20.20 -17.18
CA ASN A 343 -21.72 -20.94 -16.26
C ASN A 343 -20.37 -20.22 -16.07
N SER A 344 -19.28 -20.86 -16.51
CA SER A 344 -17.90 -20.34 -16.43
C SER A 344 -17.41 -19.68 -17.73
N THR A 345 -18.28 -19.50 -18.71
CA THR A 345 -17.93 -19.04 -20.06
C THR A 345 -18.55 -17.68 -20.35
N TYR A 346 -17.74 -16.79 -20.89
CA TYR A 346 -18.14 -15.47 -21.36
C TYR A 346 -18.26 -15.48 -22.88
N ILE A 347 -19.32 -14.89 -23.42
CA ILE A 347 -19.59 -14.81 -24.87
C ILE A 347 -19.72 -13.35 -25.29
N CYS A 348 -18.97 -12.94 -26.31
CA CYS A 348 -19.04 -11.59 -26.87
C CYS A 348 -20.35 -11.39 -27.64
N LYS A 349 -21.20 -10.45 -27.18
CA LYS A 349 -22.52 -10.22 -27.78
C LYS A 349 -22.48 -9.31 -29.01
N PHE A 350 -21.56 -8.35 -29.02
CA PHE A 350 -21.48 -7.31 -30.05
C PHE A 350 -20.02 -7.09 -30.48
N PRO A 351 -19.79 -6.61 -31.71
CA PRO A 351 -18.48 -6.13 -32.10
C PRO A 351 -18.09 -4.93 -31.24
N ILE A 352 -16.80 -4.78 -30.97
CA ILE A 352 -16.27 -3.64 -30.22
C ILE A 352 -16.41 -2.39 -31.09
N SER A 353 -17.22 -1.42 -30.63
CA SER A 353 -17.34 -0.13 -31.29
C SER A 353 -16.13 0.75 -30.95
N LEU A 354 -15.26 0.97 -31.94
CA LEU A 354 -14.12 1.88 -31.84
C LEU A 354 -14.55 3.31 -32.16
N PRO A 355 -14.31 4.29 -31.28
CA PRO A 355 -14.51 5.70 -31.62
C PRO A 355 -13.48 6.17 -32.65
N THR A 356 -13.92 6.96 -33.62
CA THR A 356 -13.06 7.55 -34.66
C THR A 356 -12.55 8.93 -34.27
N THR A 357 -13.27 9.63 -33.39
CA THR A 357 -12.90 10.95 -32.88
C THR A 357 -12.85 10.98 -31.35
N ILE A 358 -12.15 11.99 -30.79
CA ILE A 358 -12.13 12.21 -29.34
C ILE A 358 -13.53 12.52 -28.81
N ASP A 359 -14.35 13.25 -29.56
CA ASP A 359 -15.71 13.60 -29.16
C ASP A 359 -16.62 12.38 -29.12
N GLU A 360 -16.50 11.47 -30.09
CA GLU A 360 -17.16 10.16 -30.06
C GLU A 360 -16.72 9.35 -28.83
N ALA A 361 -15.42 9.33 -28.53
CA ALA A 361 -14.90 8.61 -27.37
C ALA A 361 -15.44 9.19 -26.04
N ILE A 362 -15.53 10.52 -25.93
CA ILE A 362 -16.11 11.21 -24.77
C ILE A 362 -17.61 10.94 -24.66
N SER A 363 -18.33 10.89 -25.78
CA SER A 363 -19.74 10.53 -25.83
C SER A 363 -19.96 9.09 -25.36
N GLN A 364 -19.11 8.17 -25.83
CA GLN A 364 -19.09 6.78 -25.39
C GLN A 364 -18.82 6.67 -23.89
N ASP A 365 -17.91 7.48 -23.33
CA ASP A 365 -17.62 7.50 -21.90
C ASP A 365 -18.86 7.89 -21.09
N ARG A 366 -19.58 8.94 -21.53
CA ARG A 366 -20.83 9.38 -20.87
C ARG A 366 -21.93 8.31 -20.94
N SER A 367 -22.07 7.63 -22.08
CA SER A 367 -23.05 6.54 -22.24
C SER A 367 -22.72 5.35 -21.36
N CYS A 368 -21.46 4.91 -21.37
CA CYS A 368 -20.94 3.87 -20.48
C CYS A 368 -21.21 4.23 -19.01
N TRP A 369 -20.95 5.48 -18.67
CA TRP A 369 -21.16 6.00 -17.32
C TRP A 369 -22.60 5.92 -16.83
N ASN A 370 -23.53 6.36 -17.67
CA ASN A 370 -24.95 6.34 -17.33
C ASN A 370 -25.44 4.91 -17.10
N LYS A 371 -24.94 3.93 -17.87
CA LYS A 371 -25.27 2.51 -17.67
C LYS A 371 -24.69 1.97 -16.36
N LEU A 372 -23.43 2.29 -16.04
CA LEU A 372 -22.80 1.87 -14.79
C LEU A 372 -23.57 2.40 -13.57
N LYS A 373 -23.95 3.69 -13.58
CA LYS A 373 -24.75 4.31 -12.51
C LYS A 373 -26.10 3.64 -12.25
N VAL A 374 -26.77 3.19 -13.31
CA VAL A 374 -28.08 2.54 -13.20
C VAL A 374 -27.93 1.09 -12.71
N SER A 375 -26.83 0.43 -13.09
CA SER A 375 -26.47 -0.93 -12.65
C SER A 375 -25.97 -0.97 -11.20
N SER A 376 -25.31 0.09 -10.73
CA SER A 376 -24.73 0.17 -9.38
C SER A 376 -25.78 0.42 -8.29
N LYS A 377 -26.71 -0.52 -8.10
CA LYS A 377 -27.31 -0.78 -6.78
C LYS A 377 -26.25 -1.47 -5.91
N TRP A 378 -25.51 -0.69 -5.12
CA TRP A 378 -24.58 -1.19 -4.10
C TRP A 378 -24.92 -0.60 -2.75
#